data_AF-A0AAU7SRD9-F1
#
_entry.id   AF-A0AAU7SRD9-F1
#
_cell.length_a   1.000
_cell.length_b   1.000
_cell.length_c   1.000
_cell.angle_alpha   90.00
_cell.angle_beta   90.00
_cell.angle_gamma   90.00
#
_symmetry.space_group_name_H-M   'P 1'
#
loop_
_entity.id
_entity.type
_entity.pdbx_description
1 polymer ?
#
loop_
_entity_poly.entity_id
_entity_poly.type
_entity_poly.pdbx_seq_one_letter_code
_entity_poly.pdbx_strand_id
1 'polypeptide(L)'
;MVIFTRLNLLAIISAFTITLGSGASAQPWKSVDPSSAGWPVEQLKAAQDYAATLKPTAVMVVHSGEVIASWGEVTRKVNVASVRKSLLSAL
;
A
#
# COMPACT_ATOMS: atom_id res chain seq x y z
N MET A 1 -41.37 6.54 -38.37
CA MET A 1 -39.91 6.82 -38.34
C MET A 1 -39.51 7.44 -37.00
N VAL A 2 -39.67 6.71 -35.88
CA VAL A 2 -39.33 7.21 -34.52
C VAL A 2 -38.72 6.10 -33.62
N ILE A 3 -38.90 4.83 -33.99
CA ILE A 3 -38.36 3.67 -33.26
C ILE A 3 -36.85 3.47 -33.48
N PHE A 4 -36.33 3.77 -34.68
CA PHE A 4 -34.89 3.63 -34.99
C PHE A 4 -33.99 4.64 -34.25
N THR A 5 -34.53 5.79 -33.82
CA THR A 5 -33.77 6.83 -33.12
C THR A 5 -33.59 6.53 -31.63
N ARG A 6 -34.45 5.69 -31.04
CA ARG A 6 -34.38 5.29 -29.63
C ARG A 6 -33.38 4.16 -29.38
N LEU A 7 -33.06 3.36 -30.41
CA LEU A 7 -32.11 2.25 -30.31
C LEU A 7 -30.65 2.73 -30.32
N ASN A 8 -30.34 3.81 -31.06
CA ASN A 8 -29.01 4.42 -31.09
C ASN A 8 -28.63 5.14 -29.78
N LEU A 9 -29.62 5.61 -29.01
CA LEU A 9 -29.37 6.33 -27.76
C LEU A 9 -28.96 5.40 -26.61
N LEU A 10 -29.50 4.18 -26.57
CA LEU A 10 -29.13 3.17 -25.57
C LEU A 10 -27.74 2.56 -25.83
N ALA A 11 -27.36 2.40 -27.10
CA ALA A 11 -26.03 1.90 -27.48
C ALA A 11 -24.89 2.87 -27.09
N ILE A 12 -25.13 4.18 -27.14
CA ILE A 12 -24.13 5.20 -26.76
C ILE A 12 -23.94 5.27 -25.23
N ILE A 13 -24.99 5.06 -24.44
CA ILE A 13 -24.92 5.06 -22.97
C ILE A 13 -24.14 3.83 -22.45
N SER A 14 -24.28 2.67 -23.11
CA SER A 14 -23.52 1.46 -22.76
C SER A 14 -22.03 1.53 -23.11
N ALA A 15 -21.62 2.40 -24.05
CA ALA A 15 -20.22 2.59 -24.39
C ALA A 15 -19.48 3.52 -23.39
N PHE A 16 -20.20 4.33 -22.62
CA PHE A 16 -19.61 5.25 -21.63
C PHE A 16 -19.30 4.56 -20.29
N THR A 17 -19.84 3.36 -20.03
CA THR A 17 -19.57 2.62 -18.78
C THR A 17 -18.28 1.81 -18.79
N ILE A 18 -17.51 1.79 -19.90
CA ILE A 18 -16.34 0.90 -20.05
C ILE A 18 -15.02 1.53 -19.55
N THR A 19 -14.99 2.79 -19.10
CA THR A 19 -13.71 3.47 -18.79
C THR A 19 -13.55 3.95 -17.35
N LEU A 20 -13.86 3.13 -16.34
CA LEU A 20 -13.37 3.36 -14.98
C LEU A 20 -13.03 2.03 -14.30
N GLY A 21 -12.07 1.31 -14.87
CA GLY A 21 -11.23 0.46 -14.04
C GLY A 21 -10.45 1.37 -13.10
N SER A 22 -11.00 1.68 -11.92
CA SER A 22 -10.27 2.38 -10.87
C SER A 22 -9.03 1.56 -10.57
N GLY A 23 -7.86 2.03 -11.02
CA GLY A 23 -6.60 1.44 -10.57
C GLY A 23 -6.59 1.43 -9.06
N ALA A 24 -6.30 0.27 -8.44
CA ALA A 24 -6.16 0.19 -7.01
C ALA A 24 -5.04 1.15 -6.58
N SER A 25 -5.42 2.24 -5.91
CA SER A 25 -4.47 3.21 -5.35
C SER A 25 -4.39 2.95 -3.86
N ALA A 26 -3.21 2.54 -3.40
CA ALA A 26 -2.94 2.42 -1.97
C ALA A 26 -2.90 3.82 -1.34
N GLN A 27 -3.61 4.00 -0.23
CA GLN A 27 -3.52 5.23 0.56
C GLN A 27 -2.11 5.38 1.15
N PRO A 28 -1.59 6.60 1.28
CA PRO A 28 -0.30 6.82 1.92
C PRO A 28 -0.36 6.40 3.39
N TRP A 29 0.72 5.79 3.87
CA TRP A 29 0.87 5.44 5.26
C TRP A 29 0.88 6.69 6.14
N LYS A 30 0.17 6.65 7.26
CA LYS A 30 0.21 7.67 8.30
C LYS A 30 1.18 7.26 9.39
N SER A 31 2.08 8.15 9.77
CA SER A 31 2.96 7.96 10.92
C SER A 31 2.26 8.42 12.20
N VAL A 32 2.49 7.71 13.29
CA VAL A 32 1.97 8.04 14.62
C VAL A 32 3.10 7.98 15.64
N ASP A 33 2.99 8.78 16.69
CA ASP A 33 3.96 8.71 17.79
C ASP A 33 3.88 7.34 18.47
N PRO A 34 5.00 6.60 18.62
CA PRO A 34 4.97 5.26 19.19
C PRO A 34 4.34 5.20 20.58
N SER A 35 4.61 6.19 21.43
CA SER A 35 4.09 6.19 22.80
C SER A 35 2.58 6.35 22.83
N SER A 36 2.02 7.16 21.92
CA SER A 36 0.56 7.29 21.75
C SER A 36 -0.12 6.01 21.24
N ALA A 37 0.63 5.14 20.55
CA ALA A 37 0.19 3.82 20.12
C ALA A 37 0.48 2.70 21.14
N GLY A 38 0.97 3.05 22.34
CA GLY A 38 1.30 2.09 23.41
C GLY A 38 2.63 1.36 23.22
N TRP A 39 3.50 1.81 22.31
CA TRP A 39 4.80 1.19 22.08
C TRP A 39 5.89 1.80 22.97
N PRO A 40 6.68 0.96 23.67
CA PRO A 40 7.81 1.42 24.46
C PRO A 40 8.95 1.87 23.56
N VAL A 41 9.24 3.18 23.57
CA VAL A 41 10.26 3.81 22.73
C VAL A 41 11.65 3.17 22.93
N GLU A 42 12.01 2.83 24.17
CA GLU A 42 13.30 2.21 24.47
C GLU A 42 13.48 0.83 23.82
N GLN A 43 12.40 0.04 23.71
CA GLN A 43 12.48 -1.26 23.04
C GLN A 43 12.54 -1.10 21.52
N LEU A 44 11.88 -0.08 20.96
CA LEU A 44 12.02 0.26 19.54
C LEU A 44 13.45 0.71 19.23
N LYS A 45 14.09 1.45 20.13
CA LYS A 45 15.50 1.84 20.01
C LYS A 45 16.42 0.61 20.04
N ALA A 46 16.20 -0.32 20.96
CA ALA A 46 16.95 -1.57 21.01
C ALA A 46 16.76 -2.42 19.72
N ALA A 47 15.53 -2.46 19.18
CA ALA A 47 15.24 -3.12 17.91
C ALA A 47 15.94 -2.43 16.72
N GLN A 48 15.97 -1.11 16.69
CA GLN A 48 16.71 -0.33 15.69
C GLN A 48 18.21 -0.64 15.76
N ASP A 49 18.79 -0.63 16.97
CA ASP A 49 20.21 -0.87 17.17
C ASP A 49 20.60 -2.29 16.74
N TYR A 50 19.78 -3.28 17.11
CA TYR A 50 19.95 -4.65 16.63
C TYR A 50 19.83 -4.74 15.11
N ALA A 51 18.79 -4.15 14.53
CA ALA A 51 18.60 -4.16 13.07
C ALA A 51 19.78 -3.52 12.35
N ALA A 52 20.35 -2.44 12.87
CA ALA A 52 21.53 -1.78 12.29
C ALA A 52 22.73 -2.73 12.18
N THR A 53 22.90 -3.69 13.09
CA THR A 53 23.97 -4.71 12.99
C THR A 53 23.86 -5.59 11.75
N LEU A 54 22.63 -5.79 11.25
CA LEU A 54 22.32 -6.60 10.07
C LEU A 54 22.47 -5.82 8.76
N LYS A 55 22.69 -4.49 8.85
CA LYS A 55 22.82 -3.57 7.71
C LYS A 55 21.68 -3.70 6.69
N PRO A 56 20.40 -3.67 7.12
CA PRO A 56 19.27 -3.74 6.20
C PRO A 56 19.18 -2.47 5.36
N THR A 57 18.56 -2.56 4.18
CA THR A 57 18.23 -1.37 3.39
C THR A 57 17.26 -0.46 4.14
N ALA A 58 16.24 -1.05 4.76
CA ALA A 58 15.22 -0.35 5.53
C ALA A 58 14.48 -1.33 6.45
N VAL A 59 13.82 -0.78 7.48
CA VAL A 59 12.87 -1.48 8.35
C VAL A 59 11.69 -0.55 8.59
N MET A 60 10.48 -1.11 8.58
CA MET A 60 9.25 -0.39 8.87
C MET A 60 8.37 -1.26 9.78
N VAL A 61 7.89 -0.69 10.88
CA VAL A 61 7.00 -1.33 11.85
C VAL A 61 5.62 -0.69 11.70
N VAL A 62 4.63 -1.51 11.33
CA VAL A 62 3.24 -1.08 11.14
C VAL A 62 2.36 -1.76 12.17
N HIS A 63 1.53 -0.97 12.87
CA HIS A 63 0.53 -1.46 13.80
C HIS A 63 -0.81 -0.79 13.47
N SER A 64 -1.88 -1.60 13.31
CA SER A 64 -3.25 -1.11 13.03
C SER A 64 -3.35 -0.11 11.86
N GLY A 65 -2.55 -0.30 10.81
CA GLY A 65 -2.55 0.57 9.63
C GLY A 65 -1.72 1.84 9.76
N GLU A 66 -1.06 2.07 10.89
CA GLU A 66 -0.19 3.23 11.13
C GLU A 66 1.27 2.80 11.25
N VAL A 67 2.18 3.63 10.75
CA VAL A 67 3.63 3.43 10.90
C VAL A 67 4.03 3.91 12.28
N ILE A 68 4.51 2.97 13.09
CA ILE A 68 5.00 3.22 14.44
C ILE A 68 6.47 3.63 14.40
N ALA A 69 7.25 2.97 13.57
CA ALA A 69 8.67 3.29 13.41
C ALA A 69 9.15 2.93 12.00
N SER A 70 10.12 3.69 11.50
CA SER A 70 10.79 3.41 10.24
C SER A 70 12.24 3.85 10.30
N TRP A 71 13.13 3.02 9.76
CA TRP A 71 14.57 3.29 9.70
C TRP A 71 15.11 2.94 8.31
N GLY A 72 16.06 3.72 7.80
CA GLY A 72 16.65 3.51 6.46
C GLY A 72 15.78 3.98 5.30
N GLU A 73 16.04 3.46 4.10
CA GLU A 73 15.46 3.95 2.84
C GLU A 73 14.15 3.22 2.48
N VAL A 74 13.07 3.45 3.23
CA VAL A 74 11.79 2.72 3.08
C VAL A 74 11.11 2.88 1.71
N THR A 75 11.46 3.91 0.95
CA THR A 75 10.91 4.17 -0.41
C THR A 75 11.76 3.54 -1.52
N ARG A 76 12.94 2.99 -1.20
CA ARG A 76 13.83 2.38 -2.17
C ARG A 76 13.25 1.06 -2.66
N LYS A 77 13.12 0.92 -3.98
CA LYS A 77 12.77 -0.36 -4.61
C LYS A 77 13.94 -1.34 -4.45
N VAL A 78 13.66 -2.53 -3.92
CA VAL A 78 14.63 -3.62 -3.73
C VAL A 78 14.09 -4.92 -4.31
N ASN A 79 14.98 -5.86 -4.63
CA ASN A 79 14.56 -7.20 -5.05
C ASN A 79 14.03 -7.98 -3.84
N VAL A 80 12.73 -8.30 -3.88
CA VAL A 80 12.03 -9.00 -2.79
C VAL A 80 12.28 -10.52 -2.76
N ALA A 81 13.00 -11.07 -3.75
CA ALA A 81 13.35 -12.49 -3.85
C ALA A 81 12.14 -13.43 -3.59
N SER A 82 12.23 -14.34 -2.60
CA SER A 82 11.16 -15.30 -2.29
C SER A 82 9.90 -14.67 -1.68
N VAL A 83 9.95 -13.44 -1.13
CA VAL A 83 8.76 -12.72 -0.64
C VAL A 83 7.74 -12.48 -1.76
N ARG A 84 8.20 -12.40 -3.03
CA ARG A 84 7.32 -12.30 -4.21
C ARG A 84 6.27 -13.41 -4.25
N LYS A 85 6.60 -14.63 -3.80
CA LYS A 85 5.67 -15.78 -3.84
C LYS A 85 4.45 -15.53 -2.95
N SER A 86 4.66 -14.95 -1.77
CA SER A 86 3.57 -14.62 -0.83
C SER A 86 2.68 -13.52 -1.38
N LEU A 87 3.26 -12.48 -2.02
CA LEU A 87 2.48 -11.42 -2.66
C LEU A 87 1.61 -11.95 -3.81
N LEU A 88 2.17 -12.80 -4.68
CA LEU A 88 1.44 -13.40 -5.79
C LEU A 88 0.34 -14.36 -5.33
N SER A 89 0.52 -15.02 -4.18
CA SER A 89 -0.51 -15.89 -3.61
C SER A 89 -1.70 -15.14 -3.04
N ALA A 90 -1.58 -13.82 -2.81
CA ALA A 90 -2.64 -12.99 -2.26
C ALA A 90 -3.49 -12.27 -3.33
N LEU A 91 -3.16 -12.47 -4.61
CA LEU A 91 -3.87 -11.94 -5.78
C LEU A 91 -4.72 -13.04 -6.42
#